data_AF-A0A354Z7R2-F1
#
_entry.id   AF-A0A354Z7R2-F1
#
_cell.length_a   1.000
_cell.length_b   1.000
_cell.length_c   1.000
_cell.angle_alpha   90.00
_cell.angle_beta   90.00
_cell.angle_gamma   90.00
#
_symmetry.space_group_name_H-M   'P 1'
#
loop_
_entity.id
_entity.type
_entity.pdbx_description
1 polymer ?
#
loop_
_entity_poly.entity_id
_entity_poly.type
_entity_poly.pdbx_seq_one_letter_code
_entity_poly.pdbx_strand_id
1 'polypeptide(L)' 'MSQVTMRQMLEAGVHFGHQTRYWNPKMAPFIFGARGKIHIINLEKTLPLFIDALNFVSGLSQKRGT' A
#
# COMPACT_ATOMS: atom_id res chain seq x y z
N MET A 1 11.04 10.64 11.80
CA MET A 1 10.95 9.84 10.55
C MET A 1 10.43 10.75 9.45
N SER A 2 11.04 10.72 8.26
CA SER A 2 10.49 11.42 7.09
C SER A 2 9.10 10.87 6.80
N GLN A 3 8.08 11.71 6.85
CA GLN A 3 6.72 11.26 6.57
C GLN A 3 6.55 11.05 5.07
N VAL A 4 6.21 9.81 4.68
CA VAL A 4 5.88 9.50 3.29
C VAL A 4 4.54 10.13 2.95
N THR A 5 4.48 10.86 1.85
CA THR A 5 3.25 11.50 1.37
C THR A 5 2.60 10.68 0.26
N MET A 6 1.28 10.83 0.09
CA MET A 6 0.55 10.20 -1.02
C MET A 6 1.09 10.62 -2.39
N ARG A 7 1.54 11.87 -2.53
CA ARG A 7 2.16 12.37 -3.76
C ARG A 7 3.41 11.59 -4.13
N GLN A 8 4.29 11.33 -3.15
CA GLN A 8 5.49 10.53 -3.37
C GLN A 8 5.14 9.09 -3.76
N MET A 9 4.09 8.50 -3.16
CA MET A 9 3.60 7.17 -3.55
C MET A 9 3.07 7.13 -4.99
N LEU A 10 2.39 8.18 -5.43
CA LEU A 10 1.92 8.32 -6.82
C LEU A 10 3.11 8.45 -7.79
N GLU A 11 4.05 9.33 -7.51
CA GLU A 11 5.25 9.56 -8.33
C GLU A 11 6.13 8.30 -8.42
N ALA A 12 6.22 7.53 -7.34
CA ALA A 12 6.94 6.24 -7.30
C ALA A 12 6.16 5.09 -7.96
N GLY A 13 4.90 5.27 -8.35
CA GLY A 13 4.11 4.25 -9.05
C GLY A 13 3.63 3.08 -8.18
N VAL A 14 3.62 3.21 -6.84
CA VAL A 14 3.26 2.09 -5.93
C VAL A 14 1.78 1.71 -5.96
N HIS A 15 0.94 2.50 -6.62
CA HIS A 15 -0.50 2.26 -6.77
C HIS A 15 -0.84 1.30 -7.91
N PHE A 16 0.12 0.92 -8.75
CA PHE A 16 -0.11 -0.06 -9.81
C PHE A 16 -0.14 -1.48 -9.23
N GLY A 17 -1.28 -2.14 -9.38
CA GLY A 17 -1.47 -3.54 -9.05
C GLY A 17 -1.19 -4.48 -10.22
N HIS A 18 -1.79 -5.67 -10.17
CA HIS A 18 -1.69 -6.67 -11.23
C HIS A 18 -2.81 -6.54 -12.27
N GLN A 19 -2.71 -7.33 -13.33
CA GLN A 19 -3.79 -7.44 -14.31
C GLN A 19 -5.09 -7.89 -13.64
N THR A 20 -6.23 -7.41 -14.15
CA THR A 20 -7.55 -7.62 -13.55
C THR A 20 -7.94 -9.10 -13.40
N ARG A 21 -7.34 -10.00 -14.18
CA ARG A 21 -7.57 -11.45 -14.10
C ARG A 21 -6.85 -12.15 -12.95
N TYR A 22 -5.78 -11.58 -12.40
CA TYR A 22 -4.93 -12.20 -11.37
C TYR A 22 -5.21 -11.66 -9.97
N TRP A 23 -6.45 -11.26 -9.71
CA TRP A 23 -6.80 -10.62 -8.44
C TRP A 23 -7.44 -11.59 -7.45
N ASN A 24 -7.23 -11.32 -6.17
CA ASN A 24 -7.88 -12.05 -5.09
C ASN A 24 -9.14 -11.27 -4.66
N PRO A 25 -10.34 -11.90 -4.59
CA PRO A 25 -11.57 -11.24 -4.14
C PRO A 25 -11.45 -10.51 -2.79
N LYS A 26 -10.61 -11.00 -1.87
CA LYS A 26 -10.36 -10.34 -0.58
C LYS A 26 -9.68 -8.97 -0.72
N MET A 27 -9.10 -8.66 -1.88
CA MET A 27 -8.51 -7.35 -2.17
C MET A 27 -9.53 -6.30 -2.61
N ALA A 28 -10.81 -6.67 -2.83
CA ALA A 28 -11.84 -5.72 -3.26
C ALA A 28 -11.89 -4.41 -2.45
N PRO A 29 -11.79 -4.43 -1.10
CA PRO A 29 -11.81 -3.19 -0.32
C PRO A 29 -10.59 -2.28 -0.54
N PHE A 30 -9.48 -2.80 -1.05
CA PHE A 30 -8.22 -2.09 -1.24
C PHE A 30 -7.99 -1.64 -2.69
N ILE A 31 -8.85 -2.04 -3.62
CA ILE A 31 -8.80 -1.64 -5.02
C ILE A 31 -9.62 -0.37 -5.20
N PHE A 32 -9.01 0.67 -5.76
CA PHE A 32 -9.69 1.92 -6.13
C PHE A 32 -10.49 1.76 -7.42
N GLY A 33 -9.94 1.01 -8.38
CA GLY A 33 -10.57 0.74 -9.66
C GLY A 33 -9.61 0.01 -10.60
N ALA A 34 -9.95 -0.06 -11.89
CA ALA A 34 -9.07 -0.64 -12.90
C ALA A 34 -8.99 0.26 -14.13
N ARG A 35 -7.78 0.40 -14.70
CA ARG A 35 -7.53 1.15 -15.95
C ARG A 35 -6.60 0.33 -16.83
N GLY A 36 -6.93 0.19 -18.12
CA GLY A 36 -6.08 -0.56 -19.06
C GLY A 36 -5.82 -2.02 -18.64
N LYS A 37 -6.82 -2.68 -18.02
CA LYS A 37 -6.72 -4.04 -17.45
C LYS A 37 -5.76 -4.17 -16.26
N ILE A 38 -5.29 -3.09 -15.64
CA ILE A 38 -4.49 -3.11 -14.42
C ILE A 38 -5.33 -2.58 -13.26
N HIS A 39 -5.30 -3.27 -12.11
CA HIS A 39 -5.91 -2.80 -10.87
C HIS A 39 -5.11 -1.63 -10.28
N ILE A 40 -5.81 -0.59 -9.85
CA ILE A 40 -5.24 0.55 -9.14
C ILE A 40 -5.53 0.37 -7.65
N ILE A 41 -4.48 0.37 -6.84
CA ILE A 41 -4.56 0.22 -5.39
C ILE A 41 -4.95 1.57 -4.77
N ASN A 42 -5.84 1.54 -3.79
CA ASN A 42 -6.30 2.74 -3.10
C ASN A 42 -5.27 3.25 -2.07
N LEU A 43 -4.55 4.32 -2.45
CA LEU A 43 -3.55 4.95 -1.58
C LEU A 43 -4.14 5.65 -0.34
N GLU A 44 -5.40 6.06 -0.36
CA GLU A 44 -6.07 6.63 0.82
C GLU A 44 -6.17 5.61 1.95
N LYS A 45 -6.35 4.33 1.59
CA LYS A 45 -6.32 3.21 2.54
C LYS A 45 -4.91 2.73 2.82
N THR A 46 -4.03 2.70 1.83
CA THR A 46 -2.65 2.24 2.00
C THR A 46 -1.84 3.13 2.94
N LEU A 47 -1.99 4.46 2.86
CA LEU A 47 -1.19 5.39 3.65
C LEU A 47 -1.32 5.19 5.18
N PRO A 48 -2.51 5.15 5.79
CA PRO A 48 -2.65 4.91 7.23
C PRO A 48 -2.14 3.52 7.62
N LEU A 49 -2.47 2.47 6.85
CA LEU A 49 -2.01 1.10 7.11
C LEU A 49 -0.48 0.97 7.03
N PHE A 50 0.14 1.72 6.13
CA PHE A 50 1.60 1.77 6.00
C PHE A 50 2.26 2.41 7.22
N ILE A 51 1.67 3.47 7.78
CA ILE A 51 2.15 4.11 9.01
C ILE A 51 2.03 3.14 10.19
N ASP A 52 0.91 2.42 10.31
CA ASP A 52 0.73 1.41 11.36
C ASP A 52 1.76 0.29 11.26
N ALA A 53 2.04 -0.20 10.05
CA ALA A 53 3.08 -1.19 9.81
C ALA A 53 4.47 -0.67 10.17
N LEU A 54 4.80 0.59 9.82
CA LEU A 54 6.08 1.21 10.20
C LEU A 54 6.23 1.33 11.71
N ASN A 55 5.16 1.70 12.42
CA ASN A 55 5.17 1.79 13.88
C ASN A 55 5.41 0.41 14.51
N PHE A 56 4.76 -0.63 13.99
CA PHE A 56 4.98 -2.00 14.44
C PHE A 56 6.42 -2.46 14.22
N VAL A 57 6.95 -2.30 13.00
CA VAL A 57 8.33 -2.70 12.66
C VAL A 57 9.36 -1.93 13.48
N SER A 58 9.15 -0.63 13.68
CA SER A 58 10.02 0.20 14.54
C SER A 58 10.03 -0.32 15.98
N GLY A 59 8.85 -0.64 16.53
CA GLY A 59 8.74 -1.20 17.88
C GLY A 59 9.37 -2.60 18.00
N LEU A 60 9.27 -3.43 16.98
CA LEU A 60 9.90 -4.75 16.94
C LEU A 60 11.43 -4.65 16.89
N SER A 61 11.95 -3.77 16.02
CA SER A 61 13.38 -3.51 15.87
C SER A 61 14.02 -3.00 17.17
N GLN A 62 13.34 -2.08 17.87
CA GLN A 62 13.79 -1.61 19.19
C GLN A 62 13.89 -2.73 20.24
N LYS A 63 13.04 -3.76 20.13
CA LYS A 63 13.06 -4.95 21.00
C LYS A 63 14.07 -6.02 20.55
N ARG A 64 14.86 -5.76 19.50
CA ARG A 64 15.76 -6.73 18.86
C ARG A 64 15.05 -8.01 18.38
N GLY A 65 13.77 -7.90 18.02
CA GLY A 65 13.03 -8.99 17.38
C GLY A 65 13.43 -9.14 15.91
N THR A 66 13.43 -10.38 15.41
CA THR A 66 13.66 -10.74 14.00
C THR A 66 12.36 -10.91 13.25
#